data_AF-A0A849UZ18-F1
#
_entry.id   AF-A0A849UZ18-F1
#
_cell.length_a   1.000
_cell.length_b   1.000
_cell.length_c   1.000
_cell.angle_alpha   90.00
_cell.angle_beta   90.00
_cell.angle_gamma   90.00
#
_symmetry.space_group_name_H-M   'P 1'
#
loop_
_entity.id
_entity.type
_entity.pdbx_description
1 polymer ?
#
loop_
_entity_poly.entity_id
_entity_poly.type
_entity_poly.pdbx_seq_one_letter_code
_entity_poly.pdbx_strand_id
1 'polypeptide(L)'
;MNPQTEARIKINRRDAYHQAGRAVAIYLGNRQKQLPDVYFQIIVKPNEYPTNQPRRFTRTFAKHTVQIEGGRLIQNLPLSFVDTTHDFSWPQQEAFLCAFEADVINLLAGSLAEAKYMAARDNENFKVNLLTIEALKFYGGHSDLEIINEYIESFILQQAERKRKLTELFLAAYGFVDNRTHWNTISALAEFILKEPKDILNCEEVIALLESRLAA
;
A
#
# COMPACT_ATOMS: atom_id res chain seq x y z
N MET A 1 -31.32 18.08 26.00
CA MET A 1 -30.05 17.44 25.62
C MET A 1 -30.33 16.49 24.47
N ASN A 2 -29.83 16.80 23.29
CA ASN A 2 -30.02 15.97 22.09
C ASN A 2 -28.88 14.94 22.07
N PRO A 3 -29.14 13.62 22.08
CA PRO A 3 -28.06 12.66 21.91
C PRO A 3 -27.61 12.76 20.45
N GLN A 4 -26.49 13.46 20.21
CA GLN A 4 -25.77 13.36 18.96
C GLN A 4 -25.52 11.87 18.73
N THR A 5 -26.23 11.33 17.75
CA THR A 5 -26.04 9.95 17.32
C THR A 5 -24.72 9.96 16.57
N GLU A 6 -23.61 9.74 17.28
CA GLU A 6 -22.29 9.61 16.67
C GLU A 6 -22.40 8.53 15.58
N ALA A 7 -22.25 8.97 14.33
CA ALA A 7 -22.21 8.07 13.20
C ALA A 7 -20.99 7.18 13.39
N ARG A 8 -21.21 5.88 13.66
CA ARG A 8 -20.11 4.92 13.72
C ARG A 8 -19.43 4.88 12.36
N ILE A 9 -18.13 5.17 12.34
CA ILE A 9 -17.30 5.06 11.15
C ILE A 9 -17.24 3.59 10.72
N LYS A 10 -17.46 3.34 9.43
CA LYS A 10 -17.29 2.00 8.86
C LYS A 10 -16.28 2.06 7.71
N ILE A 11 -15.09 1.54 7.99
CA ILE A 11 -14.02 1.32 7.02
C ILE A 11 -14.24 -0.04 6.35
N ASN A 12 -13.98 -0.11 5.03
CA ASN A 12 -13.92 -1.37 4.32
C ASN A 12 -12.67 -2.15 4.75
N ARG A 13 -12.84 -3.40 5.19
CA ARG A 13 -11.70 -4.25 5.58
C ARG A 13 -10.69 -4.43 4.46
N ARG A 14 -11.13 -4.51 3.21
CA ARG A 14 -10.24 -4.62 2.05
C ARG A 14 -9.27 -3.43 1.99
N ASP A 15 -9.81 -2.22 2.06
CA ASP A 15 -9.03 -0.98 2.07
C ASP A 15 -8.06 -0.93 3.27
N ALA A 16 -8.48 -1.37 4.46
CA ALA A 16 -7.61 -1.42 5.63
C ALA A 16 -6.40 -2.35 5.43
N TYR A 17 -6.61 -3.56 4.88
CA TYR A 17 -5.53 -4.49 4.57
C TYR A 17 -4.64 -3.99 3.43
N HIS A 18 -5.23 -3.33 2.44
CA HIS A 18 -4.49 -2.70 1.36
C HIS A 18 -3.53 -1.64 1.90
N GLN A 19 -4.03 -0.67 2.67
CA GLN A 19 -3.19 0.40 3.21
C GLN A 19 -2.20 -0.14 4.25
N ALA A 20 -2.58 -1.10 5.08
CA ALA A 20 -1.63 -1.75 5.99
C ALA A 20 -0.49 -2.45 5.25
N GLY A 21 -0.77 -3.13 4.14
CA GLY A 21 0.24 -3.76 3.28
C GLY A 21 1.27 -2.74 2.78
N ARG A 22 0.80 -1.61 2.27
CA ARG A 22 1.66 -0.51 1.82
C ARG A 22 2.49 0.08 2.95
N ALA A 23 1.86 0.43 4.08
CA ALA A 23 2.55 1.05 5.22
C ALA A 23 3.65 0.16 5.79
N VAL A 24 3.38 -1.15 5.93
CA VAL A 24 4.37 -2.11 6.42
C VAL A 24 5.52 -2.28 5.44
N ALA A 25 5.26 -2.27 4.13
CA ALA A 25 6.31 -2.31 3.11
C ALA A 25 7.17 -1.03 3.12
N ILE A 26 6.54 0.15 3.20
CA ILE A 26 7.22 1.43 3.32
C ILE A 26 8.16 1.45 4.53
N TYR A 27 7.69 0.96 5.68
CA TYR A 27 8.51 0.98 6.90
C TYR A 27 9.55 -0.16 6.91
N LEU A 28 9.08 -1.41 6.96
CA LEU A 28 9.95 -2.57 7.15
C LEU A 28 10.71 -2.95 5.88
N GLY A 29 10.05 -2.91 4.73
CA GLY A 29 10.66 -3.25 3.45
C GLY A 29 11.81 -2.31 3.10
N ASN A 30 11.61 -1.00 3.25
CA ASN A 30 12.67 -0.02 3.01
C ASN A 30 13.84 -0.19 3.99
N ARG A 31 13.56 -0.37 5.30
CA ARG A 31 14.60 -0.59 6.30
C ARG A 31 15.42 -1.87 6.04
N GLN A 32 14.78 -2.96 5.63
CA GLN A 32 15.48 -4.20 5.26
C GLN A 32 16.44 -4.01 4.08
N LYS A 33 16.13 -3.07 3.18
CA LYS A 33 16.97 -2.68 2.05
C LYS A 33 17.96 -1.55 2.39
N GLN A 34 18.03 -1.11 3.66
CA GLN A 34 18.88 0.00 4.11
C GLN A 34 18.60 1.30 3.34
N LEU A 35 17.34 1.52 2.94
CA LEU A 35 16.91 2.72 2.25
C LEU A 35 16.59 3.84 3.25
N PRO A 36 16.62 5.12 2.82
CA PRO A 36 16.25 6.24 3.68
C PRO A 36 14.83 6.11 4.23
N ASP A 37 14.64 6.58 5.46
CA ASP A 37 13.31 6.72 6.04
C ASP A 37 12.50 7.77 5.27
N VAL A 38 11.21 7.50 5.09
CA VAL A 38 10.28 8.39 4.40
C VAL A 38 9.06 8.66 5.28
N TYR A 39 8.62 9.91 5.28
CA TYR A 39 7.40 10.30 5.96
C TYR A 39 6.17 9.77 5.21
N PHE A 40 5.20 9.24 5.94
CA PHE A 40 3.88 8.87 5.43
C PHE A 40 2.82 8.99 6.53
N GLN A 41 1.55 9.02 6.15
CA GLN A 41 0.43 9.00 7.09
C GLN A 41 -0.74 8.23 6.51
N ILE A 42 -1.54 7.61 7.37
CA ILE A 42 -2.78 6.93 6.98
C ILE A 42 -3.94 7.86 7.29
N ILE A 43 -4.76 8.16 6.29
CA ILE A 43 -5.90 9.07 6.41
C ILE A 43 -7.19 8.32 6.15
N VAL A 44 -8.14 8.50 7.06
CA VAL A 44 -9.50 7.98 6.96
C VAL A 44 -10.40 9.13 6.53
N LYS A 45 -10.94 9.06 5.31
CA LYS A 45 -11.80 10.12 4.74
C LYS A 45 -13.23 9.61 4.57
N PRO A 46 -14.26 10.43 4.81
CA PRO A 46 -15.64 10.06 4.49
C PRO A 46 -15.77 9.84 2.98
N ASN A 47 -16.50 8.80 2.60
CA ASN A 47 -16.73 8.46 1.20
C ASN A 47 -17.84 9.39 0.67
N GLU A 48 -17.44 10.45 -0.04
CA GLU A 48 -18.33 11.44 -0.65
C GLU A 48 -19.03 10.86 -1.88
N TYR A 49 -19.96 9.93 -1.69
CA TYR A 49 -20.95 9.68 -2.74
C TYR A 49 -21.98 10.81 -2.72
N PRO A 50 -22.35 11.40 -3.88
CA PRO A 50 -23.46 12.36 -3.95
C PRO A 50 -24.77 11.64 -3.59
N THR A 51 -25.18 11.76 -2.33
CA THR A 51 -26.40 11.13 -1.82
C THR A 51 -27.63 11.90 -2.29
N ASN A 52 -28.15 11.57 -3.47
CA ASN A 52 -29.50 11.94 -3.93
C ASN A 52 -30.59 10.97 -3.43
N GLN A 53 -30.42 10.34 -2.26
CA GLN A 53 -31.43 9.43 -1.71
C GLN A 53 -32.07 9.97 -0.42
N PRO A 54 -33.41 9.90 -0.29
CA PRO A 54 -34.12 10.41 0.87
C PRO A 54 -33.75 9.61 2.12
N ARG A 55 -33.33 10.33 3.17
CA ARG A 55 -32.91 9.81 4.47
C ARG A 55 -34.05 9.02 5.13
N ARG A 56 -34.00 7.69 5.08
CA ARG A 56 -34.75 6.83 6.00
C ARG A 56 -33.98 6.71 7.31
N PHE A 57 -34.69 6.83 8.43
CA PHE A 57 -34.20 6.78 9.80
C PHE A 57 -33.68 5.39 10.23
N THR A 58 -32.62 4.91 9.58
CA THR A 58 -31.80 3.80 10.09
C THR A 58 -30.46 4.38 10.55
N ARG A 59 -29.82 3.79 11.56
CA ARG A 59 -28.45 4.15 11.97
C ARG A 59 -27.51 4.01 10.76
N THR A 60 -27.32 5.07 9.99
CA THR A 60 -26.49 5.08 8.80
C THR A 60 -25.03 5.19 9.23
N PHE A 61 -24.26 4.13 9.01
CA PHE A 61 -22.80 4.20 9.08
C PHE A 61 -22.30 5.07 7.93
N ALA A 62 -21.51 6.09 8.24
CA ALA A 62 -20.78 6.82 7.22
C ALA A 62 -19.67 5.89 6.69
N LYS A 63 -19.74 5.53 5.40
CA LYS A 63 -18.67 4.77 4.74
C LYS A 63 -17.44 5.66 4.65
N HIS A 64 -16.29 5.15 5.05
CA HIS A 64 -15.02 5.86 4.95
C HIS A 64 -14.05 5.04 4.11
N THR A 65 -13.19 5.73 3.37
CA THR A 65 -12.04 5.17 2.66
C THR A 65 -10.78 5.42 3.47
N VAL A 66 -9.78 4.57 3.28
CA VAL A 66 -8.47 4.71 3.91
C VAL A 66 -7.44 4.86 2.82
N GLN A 67 -6.52 5.81 2.98
CA GLN A 67 -5.45 6.05 2.03
C GLN A 67 -4.13 6.39 2.75
N ILE A 68 -3.01 6.00 2.17
CA ILE A 68 -1.71 6.54 2.55
C ILE A 68 -1.44 7.82 1.78
N GLU A 69 -0.97 8.85 2.48
CA GLU A 69 -0.33 10.02 1.89
C GLU A 69 1.18 9.99 2.20
N GLY A 70 2.01 10.31 1.21
CA GLY A 70 3.48 10.23 1.32
C GLY A 70 4.03 8.82 1.05
N GLY A 71 5.19 8.52 1.65
CA GLY A 71 5.79 7.18 1.66
C GLY A 71 6.55 6.75 0.40
N ARG A 72 6.73 7.66 -0.57
CA ARG A 72 7.55 7.41 -1.77
C ARG A 72 8.99 7.89 -1.55
N LEU A 73 9.94 7.08 -1.97
CA LEU A 73 11.37 7.42 -2.02
C LEU A 73 11.66 8.36 -3.20
N ILE A 74 10.94 8.18 -4.31
CA ILE A 74 11.02 9.06 -5.49
C ILE A 74 9.79 9.98 -5.48
N GLN A 75 10.00 11.24 -5.07
CA GLN A 75 8.91 12.19 -4.92
C GLN A 75 8.33 12.67 -6.26
N ASN A 76 9.21 12.88 -7.23
CA ASN A 76 8.87 13.32 -8.58
C ASN A 76 9.38 12.28 -9.57
N LEU A 77 8.47 11.67 -10.32
CA LEU A 77 8.85 10.67 -11.28
C LEU A 77 9.62 11.34 -12.43
N PRO A 78 10.82 10.83 -12.79
CA PRO A 78 11.57 11.38 -13.90
C PRO A 78 10.86 11.11 -15.23
N LEU A 79 11.04 12.01 -16.21
CA LEU A 79 10.61 11.75 -17.60
C LEU A 79 11.40 10.59 -18.21
N SER A 80 12.66 10.43 -17.80
CA SER A 80 13.57 9.38 -18.22
C SER A 80 14.64 9.18 -17.15
N PHE A 81 14.91 7.92 -16.81
CA PHE A 81 16.00 7.57 -15.90
C PHE A 81 17.35 8.04 -16.42
N VAL A 82 17.63 7.87 -17.73
CA VAL A 82 18.90 8.26 -18.34
C VAL A 82 19.12 9.77 -18.20
N ASP A 83 18.08 10.57 -18.48
CA ASP A 83 18.19 12.03 -18.42
C ASP A 83 18.34 12.52 -16.98
N THR A 84 17.70 11.85 -16.03
CA THR A 84 17.75 12.25 -14.61
C THR A 84 19.05 11.85 -13.93
N THR A 85 19.67 10.77 -14.39
CA THR A 85 20.86 10.18 -13.76
C THR A 85 22.15 10.46 -14.52
N HIS A 86 22.13 11.28 -15.56
CA HIS A 86 23.32 11.57 -16.39
C HIS A 86 24.52 12.10 -15.58
N ASP A 87 24.25 12.93 -14.56
CA ASP A 87 25.27 13.51 -13.67
C ASP A 87 25.51 12.66 -12.41
N PHE A 88 24.80 11.54 -12.25
CA PHE A 88 24.94 10.71 -11.05
C PHE A 88 26.21 9.87 -11.13
N SER A 89 26.95 9.82 -10.03
CA SER A 89 27.94 8.78 -9.80
C SER A 89 27.29 7.40 -9.76
N TRP A 90 28.06 6.35 -10.00
CA TRP A 90 27.56 4.98 -9.99
C TRP A 90 26.79 4.60 -8.70
N PRO A 91 27.27 4.93 -7.48
CA PRO A 91 26.51 4.67 -6.25
C PRO A 91 25.17 5.42 -6.17
N GLN A 92 25.10 6.64 -6.74
CA GLN A 92 23.85 7.41 -6.76
C GLN A 92 22.85 6.79 -7.74
N GLN A 93 23.31 6.28 -8.88
CA GLN A 93 22.45 5.55 -9.82
C GLN A 93 21.89 4.28 -9.19
N GLU A 94 22.75 3.52 -8.50
CA GLU A 94 22.35 2.31 -7.78
C GLU A 94 21.31 2.63 -6.69
N ALA A 95 21.56 3.64 -5.85
CA ALA A 95 20.61 4.07 -4.82
C ALA A 95 19.26 4.50 -5.42
N PHE A 96 19.28 5.20 -6.57
CA PHE A 96 18.07 5.63 -7.25
C PHE A 96 17.29 4.46 -7.85
N LEU A 97 17.98 3.44 -8.39
CA LEU A 97 17.37 2.18 -8.82
C LEU A 97 16.74 1.43 -7.64
N CYS A 98 17.45 1.31 -6.53
CA CYS A 98 16.91 0.66 -5.33
C CYS A 98 15.66 1.37 -4.79
N ALA A 99 15.64 2.71 -4.85
CA ALA A 99 14.47 3.51 -4.48
C ALA A 99 13.27 3.25 -5.41
N PHE A 100 13.50 3.19 -6.72
CA PHE A 100 12.47 2.81 -7.70
C PHE A 100 11.90 1.41 -7.43
N GLU A 101 12.77 0.41 -7.25
CA GLU A 101 12.32 -0.96 -7.02
C GLU A 101 11.54 -1.08 -5.70
N ALA A 102 11.96 -0.36 -4.67
CA ALA A 102 11.25 -0.31 -3.40
C ALA A 102 9.88 0.37 -3.52
N ASP A 103 9.78 1.52 -4.20
CA ASP A 103 8.49 2.19 -4.42
C ASP A 103 7.49 1.28 -5.15
N VAL A 104 7.92 0.56 -6.20
CA VAL A 104 7.07 -0.41 -6.91
C VAL A 104 6.64 -1.56 -6.01
N ILE A 105 7.56 -2.13 -5.21
CA ILE A 105 7.23 -3.20 -4.25
C ILE A 105 6.25 -2.70 -3.19
N ASN A 106 6.43 -1.48 -2.68
CA ASN A 106 5.57 -0.87 -1.67
C ASN A 106 4.14 -0.70 -2.18
N LEU A 107 3.97 -0.30 -3.45
CA LEU A 107 2.67 -0.22 -4.12
C LEU A 107 2.04 -1.61 -4.29
N LEU A 108 2.80 -2.57 -4.84
CA LEU A 108 2.31 -3.95 -5.06
C LEU A 108 1.91 -4.64 -3.75
N ALA A 109 2.63 -4.39 -2.65
CA ALA A 109 2.35 -4.96 -1.35
C ALA A 109 0.94 -4.63 -0.85
N GLY A 110 0.38 -3.48 -1.20
CA GLY A 110 -0.99 -3.11 -0.85
C GLY A 110 -2.01 -4.06 -1.48
N SER A 111 -1.97 -4.16 -2.80
CA SER A 111 -2.93 -4.99 -3.54
C SER A 111 -2.77 -6.48 -3.23
N LEU A 112 -1.54 -6.93 -3.01
CA LEU A 112 -1.25 -8.30 -2.60
C LEU A 112 -1.74 -8.60 -1.19
N ALA A 113 -1.62 -7.66 -0.24
CA ALA A 113 -2.17 -7.82 1.10
C ALA A 113 -3.70 -7.91 1.08
N GLU A 114 -4.36 -7.09 0.26
CA GLU A 114 -5.80 -7.17 0.05
C GLU A 114 -6.21 -8.52 -0.58
N ALA A 115 -5.49 -8.99 -1.60
CA ALA A 115 -5.73 -10.29 -2.21
C ALA A 115 -5.56 -11.45 -1.21
N LYS A 116 -4.51 -11.41 -0.38
CA LYS A 116 -4.28 -12.42 0.67
C LYS A 116 -5.37 -12.41 1.72
N TYR A 117 -5.84 -11.23 2.14
CA TYR A 117 -6.98 -11.10 3.04
C TYR A 117 -8.25 -11.71 2.44
N MET A 118 -8.54 -11.42 1.17
CA MET A 118 -9.72 -11.96 0.47
C MET A 118 -9.65 -13.49 0.37
N ALA A 119 -8.51 -14.05 -0.02
CA ALA A 119 -8.30 -15.49 -0.06
C ALA A 119 -8.53 -16.13 1.32
N ALA A 120 -7.95 -15.57 2.38
CA ALA A 120 -8.13 -16.07 3.74
C ALA A 120 -9.60 -16.00 4.21
N ARG A 121 -10.30 -14.92 3.89
CA ARG A 121 -11.72 -14.73 4.23
C ARG A 121 -12.62 -15.74 3.52
N ASP A 122 -12.31 -16.06 2.27
CA ASP A 122 -13.09 -16.95 1.42
C ASP A 122 -12.62 -18.41 1.53
N ASN A 123 -11.70 -18.71 2.46
CA ASN A 123 -11.10 -20.02 2.69
C ASN A 123 -10.41 -20.59 1.43
N GLU A 124 -9.82 -19.70 0.63
CA GLU A 124 -9.03 -20.00 -0.55
C GLU A 124 -7.53 -19.92 -0.25
N ASN A 125 -6.72 -20.55 -1.10
CA ASN A 125 -5.27 -20.52 -0.96
C ASN A 125 -4.67 -19.30 -1.68
N PHE A 126 -3.90 -18.50 -0.95
CA PHE A 126 -3.10 -17.43 -1.53
C PHE A 126 -1.84 -17.99 -2.21
N LYS A 127 -1.91 -18.26 -3.52
CA LYS A 127 -0.81 -18.84 -4.31
C LYS A 127 -0.38 -17.91 -5.43
N VAL A 128 0.92 -17.69 -5.56
CA VAL A 128 1.51 -16.83 -6.61
C VAL A 128 1.10 -17.27 -8.02
N ASN A 129 1.01 -18.58 -8.29
CA ASN A 129 0.63 -19.11 -9.61
C ASN A 129 -0.83 -18.85 -9.99
N LEU A 130 -1.66 -18.42 -9.04
CA LEU A 130 -3.07 -18.10 -9.26
C LEU A 130 -3.31 -16.58 -9.37
N LEU A 131 -2.24 -15.77 -9.23
CA LEU A 131 -2.31 -14.32 -9.26
C LEU A 131 -1.52 -13.79 -10.45
N THR A 132 -2.14 -12.88 -11.20
CA THR A 132 -1.44 -12.07 -12.21
C THR A 132 -1.38 -10.63 -11.75
N ILE A 133 -0.41 -9.87 -12.27
CA ILE A 133 -0.29 -8.43 -11.99
C ILE A 133 -1.58 -7.70 -12.39
N GLU A 134 -2.17 -8.06 -13.53
CA GLU A 134 -3.42 -7.48 -14.03
C GLU A 134 -4.61 -7.77 -13.11
N ALA A 135 -4.60 -8.89 -12.38
CA ALA A 135 -5.64 -9.22 -11.43
C ALA A 135 -5.63 -8.30 -10.20
N LEU A 136 -4.49 -7.65 -9.89
CA LEU A 136 -4.36 -6.73 -8.75
C LEU A 136 -5.28 -5.50 -8.87
N LYS A 137 -5.73 -5.14 -10.07
CA LYS A 137 -6.76 -4.09 -10.26
C LYS A 137 -8.07 -4.40 -9.54
N PHE A 138 -8.36 -5.68 -9.29
CA PHE A 138 -9.55 -6.12 -8.56
C PHE A 138 -9.35 -6.13 -7.04
N TYR A 139 -8.15 -5.79 -6.56
CA TYR A 139 -7.74 -5.75 -5.15
C TYR A 139 -7.21 -4.36 -4.78
N GLY A 140 -7.95 -3.31 -5.15
CA GLY A 140 -7.59 -1.92 -4.86
C GLY A 140 -6.41 -1.38 -5.68
N GLY A 141 -5.74 -2.22 -6.46
CA GLY A 141 -4.50 -1.87 -7.16
C GLY A 141 -4.65 -1.09 -8.45
N HIS A 142 -5.82 -0.56 -8.79
CA HIS A 142 -5.99 0.12 -10.08
C HIS A 142 -5.07 1.35 -10.21
N SER A 143 -5.17 2.29 -9.27
CA SER A 143 -4.32 3.49 -9.25
C SER A 143 -2.86 3.17 -8.94
N ASP A 144 -2.58 2.13 -8.13
CA ASP A 144 -1.22 1.69 -7.88
C ASP A 144 -0.56 1.17 -9.16
N LEU A 145 -1.28 0.38 -9.97
CA LEU A 145 -0.77 -0.14 -11.23
C LEU A 145 -0.55 0.96 -12.27
N GLU A 146 -1.37 2.02 -12.28
CA GLU A 146 -1.12 3.21 -13.11
C GLU A 146 0.23 3.84 -12.76
N ILE A 147 0.46 4.10 -11.47
CA ILE A 147 1.73 4.65 -10.97
C ILE A 147 2.89 3.70 -11.29
N ILE A 148 2.75 2.40 -11.04
CA ILE A 148 3.79 1.40 -11.34
C ILE A 148 4.13 1.39 -12.83
N ASN A 149 3.13 1.52 -13.71
CA ASN A 149 3.38 1.60 -15.15
C ASN A 149 4.20 2.85 -15.47
N GLU A 150 3.83 4.02 -14.94
CA GLU A 150 4.63 5.25 -15.12
C GLU A 150 6.08 5.02 -14.69
N TYR A 151 6.32 4.46 -13.49
CA TYR A 151 7.66 4.11 -13.02
C TYR A 151 8.42 3.20 -13.99
N ILE A 152 7.81 2.08 -14.39
CA ILE A 152 8.45 1.10 -15.27
C ILE A 152 8.78 1.71 -16.64
N GLU A 153 7.93 2.59 -17.16
CA GLU A 153 8.14 3.26 -18.44
C GLU A 153 9.26 4.30 -18.39
N SER A 154 9.36 5.06 -17.30
CA SER A 154 10.42 6.04 -17.08
C SER A 154 11.80 5.41 -16.89
N PHE A 155 11.86 4.19 -16.31
CA PHE A 155 13.12 3.54 -15.95
C PHE A 155 13.64 2.56 -16.99
N ILE A 156 12.76 1.97 -17.78
CA ILE A 156 13.10 0.87 -18.69
C ILE A 156 12.53 1.16 -20.07
N LEU A 157 13.37 1.21 -21.10
CA LEU A 157 12.92 1.53 -22.46
C LEU A 157 12.29 0.32 -23.18
N GLN A 158 12.85 -0.88 -22.99
CA GLN A 158 12.44 -2.06 -23.75
C GLN A 158 11.25 -2.78 -23.12
N GLN A 159 10.18 -3.01 -23.88
CA GLN A 159 8.94 -3.63 -23.37
C GLN A 159 9.15 -5.04 -22.79
N ALA A 160 10.03 -5.86 -23.40
CA ALA A 160 10.34 -7.19 -22.87
C ALA A 160 11.02 -7.12 -21.49
N GLU A 161 11.90 -6.14 -21.31
CA GLU A 161 12.59 -5.90 -20.04
C GLU A 161 11.64 -5.33 -18.98
N ARG A 162 10.72 -4.43 -19.37
CA ARG A 162 9.64 -3.93 -18.50
C ARG A 162 8.85 -5.08 -17.88
N LYS A 163 8.39 -6.01 -18.71
CA LYS A 163 7.65 -7.19 -18.25
C LYS A 163 8.48 -8.04 -17.30
N ARG A 164 9.74 -8.32 -17.66
CA ARG A 164 10.67 -9.12 -16.84
C ARG A 164 10.87 -8.49 -15.46
N LYS A 165 11.22 -7.20 -15.40
CA LYS A 165 11.46 -6.49 -14.13
C LYS A 165 10.17 -6.37 -13.31
N LEU A 166 9.03 -6.09 -13.95
CA LEU A 166 7.76 -6.04 -13.22
C LEU A 166 7.39 -7.40 -12.60
N THR A 167 7.62 -8.52 -13.31
CA THR A 167 7.45 -9.86 -12.73
C THR A 167 8.40 -10.10 -11.55
N GLU A 168 9.67 -9.71 -11.66
CA GLU A 168 10.64 -9.81 -10.57
C GLU A 168 10.18 -9.05 -9.32
N LEU A 169 9.75 -7.79 -9.48
CA LEU A 169 9.26 -6.94 -8.40
C LEU A 169 7.94 -7.48 -7.81
N PHE A 170 7.06 -8.03 -8.64
CA PHE A 170 5.85 -8.72 -8.20
C PHE A 170 6.17 -9.94 -7.33
N LEU A 171 7.11 -10.78 -7.73
CA LEU A 171 7.52 -11.94 -6.93
C LEU A 171 8.16 -11.52 -5.60
N ALA A 172 8.96 -10.45 -5.60
CA ALA A 172 9.53 -9.87 -4.39
C ALA A 172 8.44 -9.35 -3.43
N ALA A 173 7.46 -8.59 -3.95
CA ALA A 173 6.33 -8.10 -3.17
C ALA A 173 5.43 -9.24 -2.66
N TYR A 174 5.21 -10.28 -3.47
CA TYR A 174 4.50 -11.48 -3.04
C TYR A 174 5.23 -12.17 -1.89
N GLY A 175 6.54 -12.40 -2.01
CA GLY A 175 7.34 -13.00 -0.96
C GLY A 175 7.34 -12.16 0.33
N PHE A 176 7.34 -10.82 0.19
CA PHE A 176 7.22 -9.91 1.32
C PHE A 176 5.87 -10.08 2.04
N VAL A 177 4.74 -10.06 1.32
CA VAL A 177 3.40 -10.22 1.91
C VAL A 177 3.16 -11.65 2.41
N ASP A 178 3.77 -12.64 1.76
CA ASP A 178 3.57 -14.04 2.13
C ASP A 178 4.38 -14.45 3.37
N ASN A 179 5.44 -13.71 3.68
CA ASN A 179 6.20 -13.88 4.91
C ASN A 179 5.28 -13.79 6.14
N ARG A 180 5.38 -14.78 7.04
CA ARG A 180 4.52 -14.89 8.24
C ARG A 180 4.63 -13.68 9.16
N THR A 181 5.84 -13.20 9.42
CA THR A 181 6.08 -12.06 10.32
C THR A 181 5.52 -10.77 9.72
N HIS A 182 5.77 -10.53 8.43
CA HIS A 182 5.21 -9.37 7.74
C HIS A 182 3.68 -9.45 7.68
N TRP A 183 3.11 -10.61 7.37
CA TRP A 183 1.66 -10.80 7.33
C TRP A 183 0.98 -10.55 8.69
N ASN A 184 1.58 -11.05 9.78
CA ASN A 184 1.07 -10.79 11.13
C ASN A 184 1.08 -9.29 11.44
N THR A 185 2.14 -8.60 11.01
CA THR A 185 2.32 -7.16 11.20
C THR A 185 1.29 -6.36 10.39
N ILE A 186 1.10 -6.72 9.11
CA ILE A 186 0.08 -6.15 8.22
C ILE A 186 -1.32 -6.33 8.85
N SER A 187 -1.64 -7.55 9.29
CA SER A 187 -2.93 -7.86 9.89
C SER A 187 -3.16 -7.06 11.16
N ALA A 188 -2.13 -6.91 12.02
CA ALA A 188 -2.24 -6.13 13.25
C ALA A 188 -2.52 -4.64 12.97
N LEU A 189 -1.84 -4.05 11.99
CA LEU A 189 -2.09 -2.66 11.58
C LEU A 189 -3.47 -2.50 10.95
N ALA A 190 -3.91 -3.43 10.09
CA ALA A 190 -5.24 -3.41 9.51
C ALA A 190 -6.34 -3.48 10.57
N GLU A 191 -6.19 -4.37 11.56
CA GLU A 191 -7.13 -4.47 12.68
C GLU A 191 -7.11 -3.23 13.58
N PHE A 192 -5.96 -2.56 13.73
CA PHE A 192 -5.87 -1.28 14.45
C PHE A 192 -6.66 -0.18 13.73
N ILE A 193 -6.44 -0.01 12.42
CA ILE A 193 -7.18 0.93 11.56
C ILE A 193 -8.70 0.70 11.66
N LEU A 194 -9.13 -0.57 11.71
CA LEU A 194 -10.54 -0.93 11.79
C LEU A 194 -11.19 -0.70 13.16
N LYS A 195 -10.43 -0.88 14.25
CA LYS A 195 -10.95 -0.78 15.63
C LYS A 195 -10.97 0.65 16.15
N GLU A 196 -9.96 1.43 15.81
CA GLU A 196 -9.77 2.81 16.26
C GLU A 196 -9.64 3.73 15.04
N PRO A 197 -10.72 3.97 14.28
CA PRO A 197 -10.68 4.83 13.12
C PRO A 197 -10.46 6.28 13.56
N LYS A 198 -9.19 6.68 13.66
CA LYS A 198 -8.76 8.08 13.74
C LYS A 198 -8.76 8.65 12.32
N ASP A 199 -9.08 9.93 12.19
CA ASP A 199 -9.05 10.61 10.88
C ASP A 199 -7.65 10.58 10.27
N ILE A 200 -6.60 10.67 11.10
CA ILE A 200 -5.20 10.62 10.70
C ILE A 200 -4.43 9.75 11.71
N LEU A 201 -3.66 8.80 11.19
CA LEU A 201 -2.61 8.08 11.93
C LEU A 201 -1.27 8.53 11.33
N ASN A 202 -0.44 9.21 12.12
CA ASN A 202 0.88 9.66 11.67
C ASN A 202 1.89 8.50 11.58
N CYS A 203 3.04 8.70 10.93
CA CYS A 203 4.03 7.64 10.80
C CYS A 203 4.59 7.18 12.15
N GLU A 204 4.74 8.06 13.13
CA GLU A 204 5.28 7.69 14.45
C GLU A 204 4.36 6.71 15.18
N GLU A 205 3.04 6.95 15.15
CA GLU A 205 2.03 6.05 15.72
C GLU A 205 2.02 4.70 15.00
N VAL A 206 2.10 4.72 13.68
CA VAL A 206 2.20 3.49 12.88
C VAL A 206 3.47 2.74 13.26
N ILE A 207 4.64 3.40 13.25
CA ILE A 207 5.94 2.81 13.56
C ILE A 207 5.94 2.20 14.97
N ALA A 208 5.46 2.93 15.97
CA ALA A 208 5.39 2.43 17.35
C ALA A 208 4.55 1.15 17.45
N LEU A 209 3.41 1.09 16.73
CA LEU A 209 2.60 -0.12 16.64
C LEU A 209 3.39 -1.26 15.99
N LEU A 210 4.06 -1.00 14.87
CA LEU A 210 4.83 -2.02 14.13
C LEU A 210 5.99 -2.58 14.97
N GLU A 211 6.76 -1.72 15.63
CA GLU A 211 7.87 -2.14 16.49
C GLU A 211 7.41 -2.97 17.69
N SER A 212 6.29 -2.60 18.32
CA SER A 212 5.70 -3.39 19.42
C SER A 212 5.34 -4.83 19.02
N ARG A 213 5.06 -5.06 17.73
CA ARG A 213 4.71 -6.38 17.19
C ARG A 213 5.91 -7.19 16.74
N LEU A 214 7.02 -6.54 16.41
CA LEU A 214 8.27 -7.21 16.07
C LEU A 214 9.05 -7.66 17.31
N ALA A 215 8.82 -7.01 18.46
CA ALA A 215 9.41 -7.38 19.73
C ALA A 215 8.65 -8.49 20.49
N ALA A 216 7.48 -8.92 20.00
CA ALA A 216 6.57 -9.87 20.64
C ALA A 216 6.59 -11.24 19.95
#